data_AF-A0A915M805-F1
#
_entry.id   AF-A0A915M805-F1
#
_cell.length_a   1.000
_cell.length_b   1.000
_cell.length_c   1.000
_cell.angle_alpha   90.00
_cell.angle_beta   90.00
_cell.angle_gamma   90.00
#
_symmetry.space_group_name_H-M   'P 1'
#
loop_
_entity.id
_entity.type
_entity.pdbx_description
1 polymer ?
#
loop_
_entity_poly.entity_id
_entity_poly.type
_entity_poly.pdbx_seq_one_letter_code
_entity_poly.pdbx_strand_id
1 'polypeptide(L)'
;EDECRKLVCKAVEAGMHGDDMSGNAYNIAIFNKNGKKMEGPFVPAFSKRSELDGKYIFEPGTTTVLKTKEIQKDVEPCGNFVTPMET
;
A
#
# COMPACT_ATOMS: atom_id res chain seq x y z
N GLU A 1 -22.62 13.10 -9.29
CA GLU A 1 -21.62 12.18 -8.70
C GLU A 1 -20.32 12.93 -8.39
N ASP A 2 -19.74 13.64 -9.38
CA ASP A 2 -18.46 14.35 -9.23
C ASP A 2 -18.44 15.43 -8.14
N GLU A 3 -19.50 16.22 -7.99
CA GLU A 3 -19.55 17.24 -6.93
C GLU A 3 -19.61 16.62 -5.53
N CYS A 4 -20.40 15.55 -5.36
CA CYS A 4 -20.45 14.79 -4.12
C CYS A 4 -19.08 14.22 -3.77
N ARG A 5 -18.40 13.65 -4.77
CA ARG A 5 -17.03 13.13 -4.62
C ARG A 5 -16.08 14.22 -4.15
N LYS A 6 -16.07 15.40 -4.81
CA LYS A 6 -15.22 16.53 -4.42
C LYS A 6 -15.50 17.01 -3.00
N LEU A 7 -16.77 17.05 -2.61
CA LEU A 7 -17.16 17.45 -1.25
C LEU A 7 -16.66 16.45 -0.20
N VAL A 8 -16.84 15.15 -0.45
CA VAL A 8 -16.37 14.09 0.46
C VAL A 8 -14.85 14.10 0.56
N CYS A 9 -14.12 14.21 -0.56
CA CYS A 9 -12.66 14.35 -0.56
C CYS A 9 -12.21 15.51 0.34
N LYS A 10 -12.80 16.70 0.16
CA LYS A 10 -12.46 17.88 0.96
C LYS A 10 -12.75 17.70 2.45
N ALA A 11 -13.87 17.07 2.79
CA ALA A 11 -14.24 16.83 4.19
C ALA A 11 -13.27 15.84 4.86
N VAL A 12 -12.91 14.76 4.17
CA VAL A 12 -11.93 13.78 4.65
C VAL A 12 -10.56 14.42 4.81
N GLU A 13 -10.10 15.18 3.81
CA GLU A 13 -8.82 15.87 3.86
C GLU A 13 -8.75 16.91 4.98
N ALA A 14 -9.84 17.64 5.26
CA ALA A 14 -9.92 18.55 6.38
C ALA A 14 -9.81 17.81 7.74
N GLY A 15 -10.47 16.65 7.87
CA GLY A 15 -10.35 15.81 9.06
C GLY A 15 -8.92 15.29 9.25
N MET A 16 -8.29 14.76 8.20
CA MET A 16 -6.90 14.31 8.23
C MET A 16 -5.91 15.44 8.56
N HIS A 17 -6.20 16.67 8.15
CA HIS A 17 -5.32 17.80 8.46
C HIS A 17 -5.47 18.33 9.89
N GLY A 18 -6.63 18.11 10.51
CA GLY A 18 -6.96 18.62 11.84
C GLY A 18 -6.90 17.60 12.98
N ASP A 19 -6.62 16.33 12.69
CA ASP A 19 -6.54 15.23 13.66
C ASP A 19 -5.19 14.51 13.57
N ASP A 20 -4.47 14.44 14.69
CA ASP A 20 -3.14 13.82 14.79
C ASP A 20 -3.17 12.29 14.57
N MET A 21 -4.34 11.67 14.68
CA MET A 21 -4.52 10.22 14.51
C MET A 21 -5.05 9.82 13.12
N SER A 22 -5.38 10.80 12.27
CA SER A 22 -5.88 10.59 10.92
C SER A 22 -4.84 11.03 9.88
N GLY A 23 -4.42 10.15 8.96
CA GLY A 23 -3.35 10.50 8.01
C GLY A 23 -3.04 9.46 6.94
N ASN A 24 -1.96 9.69 6.19
CA ASN A 24 -1.45 8.84 5.10
C ASN A 24 -2.28 8.87 3.80
N ALA A 25 -3.31 8.03 3.70
CA ALA A 25 -4.09 7.86 2.48
C ALA A 25 -5.53 7.48 2.78
N TYR A 26 -6.45 7.78 1.86
CA TYR A 26 -7.87 7.45 1.99
C TYR A 26 -8.42 6.76 0.74
N ASN A 27 -9.53 6.03 0.91
CA ASN A 27 -10.27 5.39 -0.17
C ASN A 27 -11.67 6.00 -0.26
N ILE A 28 -12.27 5.97 -1.45
CA ILE A 28 -13.66 6.40 -1.67
C ILE A 28 -14.46 5.19 -2.12
N ALA A 29 -15.52 4.88 -1.38
CA ALA A 29 -16.51 3.88 -1.77
C ALA A 29 -17.72 4.59 -2.38
N ILE A 30 -18.03 4.29 -3.64
CA ILE A 30 -19.19 4.83 -4.37
C ILE A 30 -20.22 3.71 -4.50
N PHE A 31 -21.42 3.95 -3.99
CA PHE A 31 -22.56 3.05 -4.09
C PHE A 31 -23.64 3.72 -4.93
N ASN A 32 -24.06 3.07 -6.02
CA ASN A 32 -25.15 3.53 -6.87
C ASN A 32 -26.04 2.35 -7.30
N LYS A 33 -27.09 2.62 -8.06
CA LYS A 33 -28.03 1.58 -8.54
C LYS A 33 -27.38 0.54 -9.45
N ASN A 34 -26.23 0.87 -10.05
CA ASN A 34 -25.52 0.01 -10.99
C ASN A 34 -24.43 -0.84 -10.30
N GLY A 35 -24.19 -0.62 -9.00
CA GLY A 35 -23.26 -1.43 -8.20
C GLY A 35 -22.43 -0.60 -7.22
N LYS A 36 -21.33 -1.21 -6.79
CA LYS A 36 -20.35 -0.62 -5.88
C LYS A 36 -19.00 -0.47 -6.57
N LYS A 37 -18.35 0.66 -6.36
CA LYS A 37 -16.98 0.93 -6.84
C LYS A 37 -16.13 1.44 -5.68
N MET A 38 -14.92 0.92 -5.56
CA MET A 38 -13.92 1.40 -4.62
C MET A 38 -12.81 2.08 -5.43
N GLU A 39 -12.42 3.28 -5.02
CA GLU A 39 -11.32 4.03 -5.65
C GLU A 39 -10.29 4.43 -4.59
N GLY A 40 -9.01 4.40 -4.97
CA GLY A 40 -7.88 4.73 -4.09
C GLY A 40 -6.76 3.69 -4.15
N PRO A 41 -5.73 3.83 -3.29
CA PRO A 41 -5.60 4.86 -2.26
C PRO A 41 -5.25 6.24 -2.84
N PHE A 42 -5.92 7.28 -2.34
CA PHE A 42 -5.60 8.68 -2.62
C PHE A 42 -4.69 9.22 -1.51
N VAL A 43 -3.58 9.84 -1.91
CA VAL A 43 -2.60 10.44 -0.98
C VAL A 43 -2.70 11.96 -1.10
N PRO A 44 -3.20 12.67 -0.07
CA PRO A 44 -3.20 14.12 -0.04
C PRO A 44 -1.78 14.70 -0.13
N ALA A 45 -1.65 15.92 -0.67
CA ALA A 45 -0.34 16.57 -0.80
C ALA A 45 0.37 16.78 0.54
N PHE A 46 -0.38 17.08 1.60
CA PHE A 46 0.16 17.29 2.96
C PHE A 46 0.57 15.98 3.66
N SER A 47 0.12 14.82 3.15
CA SER A 47 0.49 13.50 3.69
C SER A 47 1.70 12.89 3.00
N LYS A 48 2.31 13.59 2.03
CA LYS A 48 3.51 13.10 1.36
C LYS A 48 4.66 13.02 2.36
N ARG A 49 5.27 11.84 2.44
CA ARG A 49 6.48 11.63 3.23
C ARG A 49 7.56 12.57 2.72
N SER A 50 8.19 13.30 3.64
CA SER A 50 9.36 14.10 3.33
C SER A 50 10.48 13.22 2.75
N GLU A 51 11.23 13.79 1.82
CA GLU A 51 12.45 13.15 1.33
C GLU A 51 13.42 12.92 2.49
N LEU A 52 14.10 11.78 2.47
CA LEU A 52 15.13 11.49 3.46
C LEU A 52 16.41 12.21 3.03
N ASP A 53 16.95 13.05 3.91
CA ASP A 53 18.20 13.79 3.66
C ASP A 53 19.44 12.89 3.51
N GLY A 54 19.32 11.58 3.74
CA GLY A 54 20.45 10.65 3.68
C GLY A 54 20.06 9.21 3.39
N LYS A 55 21.06 8.43 2.98
CA LYS A 55 20.95 6.97 2.81
C LYS A 55 21.57 6.27 4.01
N TYR A 56 20.71 5.68 4.84
CA TYR A 56 21.13 4.89 6.00
C TYR A 56 21.06 3.40 5.66
N ILE A 57 21.84 2.99 4.67
CA ILE A 57 21.94 1.60 4.22
C ILE A 57 23.32 1.10 4.65
N PHE A 58 23.35 0.02 5.41
CA PHE A 58 24.57 -0.62 5.89
C PHE A 58 24.83 -1.87 5.06
N GLU A 59 26.08 -2.03 4.61
CA GLU A 59 26.48 -3.18 3.81
C GLU A 59 26.38 -4.50 4.62
N PRO A 60 26.22 -5.65 3.96
CA PRO A 60 26.24 -6.95 4.65
C PRO A 60 27.50 -7.10 5.51
N GLY A 61 27.33 -7.56 6.76
CA GLY A 61 28.42 -7.78 7.71
C GLY A 61 28.64 -6.66 8.72
N THR A 62 27.91 -5.53 8.64
CA THR A 62 28.00 -4.44 9.65
C THR A 62 27.39 -4.81 11.01
N THR A 63 26.57 -5.86 11.07
CA THR A 63 25.89 -6.32 12.29
C THR A 63 26.54 -7.61 12.79
N THR A 64 27.00 -7.63 14.05
CA THR A 64 27.55 -8.84 14.67
C THR A 64 26.46 -9.91 14.83
N VAL A 65 26.66 -11.07 14.19
CA VAL A 65 25.74 -12.21 14.28
C VAL A 65 26.25 -13.20 15.33
N LEU A 66 25.47 -13.43 16.39
CA LEU A 66 25.85 -14.36 17.46
C LEU A 66 25.65 -15.83 17.09
N LYS A 67 24.65 -16.14 16.27
CA LYS A 67 24.33 -17.50 15.81
C LYS A 67 23.55 -17.46 14.50
N THR A 68 23.96 -18.29 13.55
CA THR A 68 23.27 -18.49 12.27
C THR A 68 22.73 -19.91 12.19
N LYS A 69 21.53 -20.09 11.66
CA LYS A 69 20.99 -21.41 11.31
C LYS A 69 20.36 -21.33 9.93
N GLU A 70 20.90 -22.06 8.98
CA GLU A 70 20.28 -22.26 7.67
C GLU A 70 19.36 -23.49 7.72
N ILE A 71 18.17 -23.36 7.14
CA ILE A 71 17.21 -24.45 7.02
C ILE A 71 16.91 -24.58 5.54
N GLN A 72 17.41 -25.64 4.93
CA GLN A 72 17.03 -25.99 3.57
C GLN A 72 15.59 -26.49 3.61
N LYS A 73 14.73 -25.93 2.75
CA LYS A 73 13.41 -26.49 2.48
C LYS A 73 13.51 -27.30 1.21
N ASP A 74 13.12 -28.57 1.28
CA ASP A 74 12.79 -29.32 0.08
C ASP A 74 11.58 -28.65 -0.57
N VAL A 75 11.78 -28.09 -1.76
CA VAL A 75 10.68 -27.61 -2.58
C VAL A 75 10.09 -28.84 -3.24
N GLU A 76 9.01 -29.39 -2.68
CA GLU A 76 8.19 -30.33 -3.44
C GLU A 76 7.66 -29.59 -4.68
N PRO A 77 7.87 -30.10 -5.90
CA PRO A 77 7.33 -29.47 -7.09
C PRO A 77 5.81 -29.53 -7.01
N CYS A 78 5.18 -28.40 -6.68
CA CYS A 78 3.75 -28.22 -6.88
C CYS A 78 3.48 -28.50 -8.37
N GLY A 79 2.57 -29.44 -8.64
CA GLY A 79 2.37 -30.10 -9.93
C GLY A 79 2.38 -29.20 -11.16
N ASN A 80 2.70 -29.82 -12.31
CA ASN A 80 2.74 -29.17 -13.62
C ASN A 80 1.50 -28.29 -13.86
N PHE A 81 1.71 -26.98 -13.91
CA PHE A 81 0.73 -26.06 -14.48
C PHE A 81 0.68 -26.34 -15.99
N VAL A 82 -0.36 -27.04 -16.42
CA VAL A 82 -0.71 -27.14 -17.84
C VAL A 82 -1.35 -25.80 -18.21
N THR A 83 -0.60 -24.93 -18.87
CA THR A 83 -1.19 -23.78 -19.57
C THR A 83 -2.07 -24.32 -20.70
N PRO A 84 -3.38 -24.04 -20.75
CA PRO A 84 -4.16 -24.36 -21.93
C PRO A 84 -3.59 -23.56 -23.10
N MET A 85 -3.17 -24.26 -24.16
CA MET A 85 -2.77 -23.64 -25.43
C MET A 85 -3.88 -22.72 -25.92
N GLU A 86 -3.51 -21.50 -26.26
CA GLU A 86 -4.37 -20.55 -26.97
C GLU A 86 -4.78 -21.18 -28.32
N THR A 87 -6.08 -21.32 -28.53
CA THR A 87 -6.71 -21.58 -29.84
C THR A 87 -6.88 -20.29 -30.61
#